data_AF-A0A0B7KRG4-F1
#
_entry.id   AF-A0A0B7KRG4-F1
#
_cell.length_a   1.000
_cell.length_b   1.000
_cell.length_c   1.000
_cell.angle_alpha   90.00
_cell.angle_beta   90.00
_cell.angle_gamma   90.00
#
_symmetry.space_group_name_H-M   'P 1'
#
loop_
_entity.id
_entity.type
_entity.pdbx_description
1 polymer ?
#
loop_
_entity_poly.entity_id
_entity_poly.type
_entity_poly.pdbx_seq_one_letter_code
_entity_poly.pdbx_strand_id
1 'polypeptide(L)'
;MHYEPEWDAVDKAIRARQVEDVDGWTRQCLKGIHCVLVDDSLDNQDEAKPYTYKRIIRIELIAAVLIEEACLAFPHDQQASFDRFEEHLLKAIREAMADPEAVGFKSVICYRTGLAIPRHPDAGDARSVFAGIHKQRHTPGAENFKRLDHAGLNEYVVHQLCQTITEDNHNWKKPIQFHTGLGDNGIPLTKSSASHMQEIIRAYPGSLRPPAGRLPLDKGAVPGGHANAYADIGEMYPFLSRDGQEGVTPAGEHDPQPDFDTLRLGPKKGYVSGRVFKEKDGSPVAFCARTALIKALDAAKKLGLTFTLGFEIEFVLMKRGEKGEFEPLDNDGHAWSAGRAMDHEAATTVVEKTVLALDAGVYVDMVHPESARAGSTGLYCPKRRPSRPWTRSSTRETCFPPTPRRRATE
;
A
#
# COMPACT_ATOMS: atom_id res chain seq x y z
N MET A 1 -5.22 2.48 -33.71
CA MET A 1 -3.82 2.00 -33.65
C MET A 1 -3.87 0.50 -33.49
N HIS A 2 -3.29 -0.23 -34.44
CA HIS A 2 -3.11 -1.68 -34.35
C HIS A 2 -1.71 -1.93 -33.80
N TYR A 3 -1.62 -2.34 -32.54
CA TYR A 3 -0.40 -2.91 -31.98
C TYR A 3 -0.62 -4.42 -31.86
N GLU A 4 0.44 -5.20 -32.03
CA GLU A 4 0.40 -6.60 -31.63
C GLU A 4 0.10 -6.66 -30.11
N PRO A 5 -0.78 -7.57 -29.66
CA PRO A 5 -1.29 -7.59 -28.28
C PRO A 5 -0.28 -8.21 -27.31
N GLU A 6 1.02 -7.99 -27.52
CA GLU A 6 2.10 -8.47 -26.66
C GLU A 6 2.55 -7.32 -25.75
N TRP A 7 2.70 -7.58 -24.45
CA TRP A 7 3.08 -6.56 -23.46
C TRP A 7 4.37 -5.83 -23.83
N ASP A 8 5.35 -6.55 -24.36
CA ASP A 8 6.62 -5.99 -24.81
C ASP A 8 6.45 -4.97 -25.95
N ALA A 9 5.47 -5.19 -26.85
CA ALA A 9 5.17 -4.25 -27.92
C ALA A 9 4.50 -2.98 -27.38
N VAL A 10 3.65 -3.11 -26.35
CA VAL A 10 2.99 -1.98 -25.66
C VAL A 10 3.99 -1.18 -24.83
N ASP A 11 4.80 -1.84 -23.99
CA ASP A 11 5.85 -1.20 -23.18
C ASP A 11 6.86 -0.49 -24.09
N LYS A 12 7.33 -1.16 -25.15
CA LYS A 12 8.24 -0.54 -26.13
C LYS A 12 7.61 0.67 -26.83
N ALA A 13 6.33 0.60 -27.20
CA ALA A 13 5.63 1.73 -27.82
C ALA A 13 5.43 2.91 -26.84
N ILE A 14 5.10 2.63 -25.58
CA ILE A 14 4.98 3.64 -24.53
C ILE A 14 6.34 4.28 -24.24
N ARG A 15 7.40 3.48 -24.08
CA ARG A 15 8.77 3.96 -23.85
C ARG A 15 9.28 4.78 -25.02
N ALA A 16 9.08 4.32 -26.27
CA ALA A 16 9.46 5.10 -27.44
C ALA A 16 8.81 6.48 -27.42
N ARG A 17 7.51 6.55 -27.10
CA ARG A 17 6.76 7.80 -27.02
C ARG A 17 7.17 8.67 -25.82
N GLN A 18 7.54 8.06 -24.69
CA GLN A 18 8.06 8.78 -23.52
C GLN A 18 9.44 9.38 -23.79
N VAL A 19 10.34 8.64 -24.43
CA VAL A 19 11.72 9.07 -24.70
C VAL A 19 11.77 10.17 -25.76
N GLU A 20 10.86 10.15 -26.74
CA GLU A 20 10.77 11.18 -27.79
C GLU A 20 10.38 12.57 -27.25
N ASP A 21 9.46 12.65 -26.29
CA ASP A 21 9.01 13.92 -25.69
C ASP A 21 8.49 13.71 -24.27
N VAL A 22 9.42 13.57 -23.31
CA VAL A 22 9.09 13.38 -21.88
C VAL A 22 8.20 14.52 -21.38
N ASP A 23 8.49 15.76 -21.76
CA ASP A 23 7.77 16.93 -21.24
C ASP A 23 6.36 17.05 -21.84
N GLY A 24 6.19 16.73 -23.12
CA GLY A 24 4.87 16.66 -23.77
C GLY A 24 4.03 15.51 -23.23
N TRP A 25 4.66 14.36 -22.96
CA TRP A 25 4.01 13.23 -22.29
C TRP A 25 3.55 13.62 -20.88
N THR A 26 4.42 14.23 -20.06
CA THR A 26 4.06 14.73 -18.73
C THR A 26 2.93 15.75 -18.79
N ARG A 27 2.99 16.73 -19.71
CA ARG A 27 1.89 17.71 -19.92
C ARG A 27 0.58 17.03 -20.30
N GLN A 28 0.63 15.97 -21.11
CA GLN A 28 -0.56 15.20 -21.48
C GLN A 28 -1.13 14.44 -20.27
N CYS A 29 -0.29 13.80 -19.47
CA CYS A 29 -0.69 13.09 -18.25
C CYS A 29 -1.29 14.02 -17.19
N LEU A 30 -0.73 15.22 -17.04
CA LEU A 30 -1.18 16.22 -16.07
C LEU A 30 -2.29 17.14 -16.61
N LYS A 31 -2.79 16.90 -17.84
CA LYS A 31 -3.81 17.74 -18.45
C LYS A 31 -5.08 17.76 -17.60
N GLY A 32 -5.50 18.94 -17.18
CA GLY A 32 -6.67 19.14 -16.31
C GLY A 32 -6.35 19.18 -14.82
N ILE A 33 -5.12 18.85 -14.42
CA ILE A 33 -4.62 19.03 -13.06
C ILE A 33 -4.11 20.47 -12.92
N HIS A 34 -4.70 21.21 -11.99
CA HIS A 34 -4.38 22.63 -11.78
C HIS A 34 -3.23 22.85 -10.81
N CYS A 35 -3.03 21.93 -9.87
CA CYS A 35 -2.01 22.04 -8.83
C CYS A 35 -1.60 20.63 -8.38
N VAL A 36 -0.31 20.46 -8.10
CA VAL A 36 0.26 19.25 -7.50
C VAL A 36 0.91 19.64 -6.19
N LEU A 37 0.53 18.96 -5.11
CA LEU A 37 1.12 19.09 -3.79
C LEU A 37 1.98 17.85 -3.54
N VAL A 38 3.27 18.03 -3.31
CA VAL A 38 4.22 16.92 -3.19
C VAL A 38 4.67 16.78 -1.75
N ASP A 39 4.58 15.57 -1.20
CA ASP A 39 5.23 15.23 0.07
C ASP A 39 6.75 15.19 -0.16
N ASP A 40 7.52 16.02 0.55
CA ASP A 40 8.97 16.25 0.38
C ASP A 40 9.85 15.01 0.68
N SER A 41 9.26 13.84 0.86
CA SER A 41 9.91 12.60 1.28
C SER A 41 10.40 11.70 0.14
N LEU A 42 10.61 12.20 -1.07
CA LEU A 42 11.24 11.38 -2.11
C LEU A 42 12.71 11.19 -1.72
N ASP A 43 13.13 9.93 -1.55
CA ASP A 43 14.41 9.52 -0.96
C ASP A 43 15.67 10.09 -1.68
N ASN A 44 15.48 10.78 -2.80
CA ASN A 44 16.54 11.42 -3.56
C ASN A 44 16.10 12.81 -4.05
N GLN A 45 16.47 13.87 -3.32
CA GLN A 45 16.13 15.26 -3.69
C GLN A 45 16.67 15.66 -5.08
N ASP A 46 17.72 14.98 -5.55
CA ASP A 46 18.34 15.18 -6.86
C ASP A 46 17.55 14.55 -8.03
N GLU A 47 16.55 13.68 -7.75
CA GLU A 47 15.69 13.07 -8.78
C GLU A 47 14.42 13.89 -9.07
N ALA A 48 14.09 14.86 -8.21
CA ALA A 48 12.95 15.74 -8.42
C ALA A 48 13.28 16.77 -9.52
N LYS A 49 12.63 16.64 -10.68
CA LYS A 49 12.72 17.66 -11.72
C LYS A 49 12.25 19.02 -11.19
N PRO A 50 12.90 20.14 -11.56
CA PRO A 50 12.45 21.47 -11.19
C PRO A 50 11.08 21.73 -11.82
N TYR A 51 10.04 21.62 -11.00
CA TYR A 51 8.66 21.94 -11.37
C TYR A 51 8.10 22.89 -10.33
N THR A 52 7.16 23.75 -10.69
CA THR A 52 6.47 24.61 -9.73
C THR A 52 5.45 23.76 -8.96
N TYR A 53 5.90 23.08 -7.92
CA TYR A 53 5.03 22.36 -6.98
C TYR A 53 5.05 23.05 -5.61
N LYS A 54 3.96 22.87 -4.88
CA LYS A 54 3.88 23.25 -3.47
C LYS A 54 4.18 22.03 -2.61
N ARG A 55 4.80 22.25 -1.46
CA ARG A 55 5.41 21.21 -0.63
C ARG A 55 4.54 20.85 0.56
N ILE A 56 4.47 19.57 0.86
CA ILE A 56 3.90 19.02 2.09
C ILE A 56 5.05 18.45 2.90
N ILE A 57 5.17 18.89 4.15
CA ILE A 57 6.32 18.60 4.98
C ILE A 57 6.06 17.38 5.86
N ARG A 58 6.83 16.31 5.69
CA ARG A 58 6.76 15.12 6.54
C ARG A 58 7.47 15.33 7.87
N ILE A 59 6.71 15.37 8.96
CA ILE A 59 7.24 15.75 10.28
C ILE A 59 8.21 14.71 10.86
N GLU A 60 8.00 13.42 10.61
CA GLU A 60 8.87 12.36 11.12
C GLU A 60 10.27 12.38 10.49
N LEU A 61 10.38 12.88 9.25
CA LEU A 61 11.67 13.02 8.57
C LEU A 61 12.48 14.16 9.18
N ILE A 62 11.85 15.32 9.38
CA ILE A 62 12.46 16.47 10.08
C ILE A 62 12.90 16.03 11.47
N ALA A 63 12.02 15.37 12.23
CA ALA A 63 12.35 14.95 13.58
C ALA A 63 13.54 13.98 13.62
N ALA A 64 13.64 13.05 12.66
CA ALA A 64 14.78 12.12 12.61
C ALA A 64 16.12 12.84 12.40
N VAL A 65 16.17 13.80 11.47
CA VAL A 65 17.37 14.62 11.24
C VAL A 65 17.75 15.40 12.50
N LEU A 66 16.79 16.05 13.14
CA LEU A 66 17.04 16.87 14.33
C LEU A 66 17.45 16.04 15.55
N ILE A 67 16.93 14.82 15.70
CA ILE A 67 17.36 13.87 16.75
C ILE A 67 18.83 13.49 16.56
N GLU A 68 19.24 13.16 15.32
CA GLU A 68 20.64 12.82 15.00
C GLU A 68 21.58 14.00 15.30
N GLU A 69 21.25 15.19 14.82
CA GLU A 69 22.03 16.41 15.05
C GLU A 69 22.16 16.73 16.54
N ALA A 70 21.07 16.61 17.30
CA ALA A 70 21.05 16.87 18.73
C ALA A 70 21.88 15.83 19.52
N CYS A 71 21.83 14.56 19.12
CA CYS A 71 22.67 13.51 19.72
C CYS A 71 24.16 13.83 19.52
N LEU A 72 24.55 14.23 18.31
CA LEU A 72 25.95 14.55 17.98
C LEU A 72 26.45 15.83 18.67
N ALA A 73 25.59 16.84 18.82
CA ALA A 73 25.95 18.11 19.45
C ALA A 73 26.22 17.97 20.96
N PHE A 74 25.56 17.03 21.63
CA PHE A 74 25.60 16.85 23.09
C PHE A 74 25.92 15.41 23.48
N PRO A 75 27.15 14.93 23.26
CA PRO A 75 27.46 13.50 23.36
C PRO A 75 27.44 12.92 24.78
N HIS A 76 27.48 13.78 25.79
CA HIS A 76 27.52 13.38 27.19
C HIS A 76 26.38 13.97 28.04
N ASP A 77 25.44 14.69 27.40
CA ASP A 77 24.34 15.37 28.07
C ASP A 77 23.02 15.09 27.37
N GLN A 78 22.31 14.05 27.84
CA GLN A 78 21.02 13.64 27.30
C GLN A 78 19.94 14.71 27.45
N GLN A 79 20.01 15.49 28.54
CA GLN A 79 19.02 16.51 28.83
C GLN A 79 19.21 17.69 27.87
N ALA A 80 20.43 18.22 27.75
CA ALA A 80 20.73 19.28 26.80
C ALA A 80 20.50 18.83 25.35
N SER A 81 20.78 17.56 25.04
CA SER A 81 20.47 16.96 23.74
C SER A 81 18.97 16.98 23.44
N PHE A 82 18.12 16.54 24.37
CA PHE A 82 16.66 16.60 24.18
C PHE A 82 16.17 18.04 24.04
N ASP A 83 16.64 18.95 24.90
CA ASP A 83 16.23 20.35 24.88
C ASP A 83 16.62 21.02 23.55
N ARG A 84 17.77 20.65 22.98
CA ARG A 84 18.20 21.06 21.63
C ARG A 84 17.25 20.56 20.55
N PHE A 85 16.90 19.27 20.60
CA PHE A 85 15.95 18.68 19.66
C PHE A 85 14.59 19.39 19.72
N GLU A 86 14.05 19.61 20.92
CA GLU A 86 12.76 20.29 21.14
C GLU A 86 12.79 21.72 20.58
N GLU A 87 13.83 22.50 20.90
CA GLU A 87 14.03 23.86 20.39
C GLU A 87 14.03 23.87 18.85
N HIS A 88 14.80 22.97 18.24
CA HIS A 88 14.96 22.92 16.78
C HIS A 88 13.72 22.41 16.07
N LEU A 89 13.00 21.46 16.66
CA LEU A 89 11.72 20.99 16.12
C LEU A 89 10.71 22.13 16.06
N LEU A 90 10.55 22.87 17.15
CA LEU A 90 9.64 24.02 17.20
C LEU A 90 10.05 25.11 16.21
N LYS A 91 11.35 25.37 16.07
CA LYS A 91 11.88 26.31 15.08
C LYS A 91 11.56 25.85 13.65
N ALA A 92 11.84 24.58 13.31
CA ALA A 92 11.58 24.03 11.99
C ALA A 92 10.09 24.07 11.61
N ILE A 93 9.19 23.78 12.56
CA ILE A 93 7.74 23.89 12.34
C ILE A 93 7.34 25.35 12.06
N ARG A 94 7.88 26.32 12.80
CA ARG A 94 7.58 27.75 12.58
C ARG A 94 8.12 28.27 11.25
N GLU A 95 9.33 27.87 10.87
CA GLU A 95 9.91 28.20 9.57
C GLU A 95 9.07 27.60 8.43
N ALA A 96 8.69 26.32 8.57
CA ALA A 96 7.77 25.65 7.67
C ALA A 96 6.41 26.34 7.59
N MET A 97 5.89 26.92 8.68
CA MET A 97 4.66 27.71 8.68
C MET A 97 4.81 29.05 7.95
N ALA A 98 5.97 29.70 8.06
CA ALA A 98 6.26 30.97 7.39
C ALA A 98 6.57 30.81 5.88
N ASP A 99 7.01 29.63 5.45
CA ASP A 99 7.40 29.37 4.06
C ASP A 99 6.18 29.36 3.10
N PRO A 100 6.09 30.27 2.11
CA PRO A 100 4.98 30.29 1.15
C PRO A 100 4.95 29.08 0.20
N GLU A 101 6.04 28.32 0.07
CA GLU A 101 6.10 27.12 -0.76
C GLU A 101 5.67 25.86 -0.01
N ALA A 102 5.74 25.86 1.32
CA ALA A 102 5.15 24.84 2.16
C ALA A 102 3.65 25.11 2.37
N VAL A 103 2.78 24.17 2.02
CA VAL A 103 1.32 24.36 2.09
C VAL A 103 0.63 23.43 3.06
N GLY A 104 1.39 22.57 3.74
CA GLY A 104 0.85 21.60 4.68
C GLY A 104 1.93 20.74 5.31
N PHE A 105 1.52 19.93 6.26
CA PHE A 105 2.33 18.91 6.89
C PHE A 105 1.74 17.53 6.61
N LYS A 106 2.56 16.49 6.69
CA LYS A 106 2.15 15.09 6.67
C LYS A 106 2.75 14.40 7.90
N SER A 107 1.95 13.55 8.53
CA SER A 107 2.39 12.57 9.50
C SER A 107 2.15 11.18 8.95
N VAL A 108 3.18 10.35 9.04
CA VAL A 108 3.16 8.92 8.72
C VAL A 108 3.15 8.05 9.99
N ILE A 109 2.72 8.61 11.13
CA ILE A 109 2.69 7.92 12.44
C ILE A 109 1.89 6.60 12.42
N CYS A 110 0.93 6.44 11.50
CA CYS A 110 0.24 5.16 11.32
C CYS A 110 1.17 4.01 10.92
N TYR A 111 2.26 4.31 10.18
CA TYR A 111 3.33 3.37 9.81
C TYR A 111 4.34 3.14 10.94
N ARG A 112 4.18 3.83 12.06
CA ARG A 112 5.09 3.83 13.20
C ARG A 112 4.38 3.19 14.39
N THR A 113 3.82 4.02 15.24
CA THR A 113 3.22 3.62 16.52
C THR A 113 1.71 3.40 16.40
N GLY A 114 1.09 3.87 15.31
CA GLY A 114 -0.34 3.77 15.03
C GLY A 114 -1.07 5.09 15.24
N LEU A 115 -2.38 5.10 15.01
CA LEU A 115 -3.21 6.31 15.09
C LEU A 115 -3.89 6.53 16.45
N ALA A 116 -3.65 5.64 17.42
CA ALA A 116 -4.15 5.76 18.78
C ALA A 116 -3.31 6.76 19.59
N ILE A 117 -3.24 8.00 19.10
CA ILE A 117 -2.46 9.07 19.69
C ILE A 117 -3.19 9.56 20.94
N PRO A 118 -2.55 9.54 22.13
CA PRO A 118 -3.17 9.99 23.37
C PRO A 118 -3.68 11.43 23.29
N ARG A 119 -4.60 11.79 24.20
CA ARG A 119 -5.15 13.16 24.24
C ARG A 119 -4.10 14.20 24.60
N HIS A 120 -3.12 13.82 25.41
CA HIS A 120 -2.08 14.71 25.90
C HIS A 120 -0.71 14.06 25.69
N PRO A 121 0.32 14.84 25.33
CA PRO A 121 1.67 14.32 25.25
C PRO A 121 2.21 13.96 26.62
N ASP A 122 3.02 12.90 26.69
CA ASP A 122 3.84 12.59 27.86
C ASP A 122 5.29 13.01 27.58
N ALA A 123 5.65 14.23 28.01
CA ALA A 123 7.00 14.75 27.83
C ALA A 123 8.05 13.97 28.64
N GLY A 124 7.66 13.33 29.75
CA GLY A 124 8.56 12.51 30.56
C GLY A 124 8.92 11.22 29.83
N ASP A 125 7.91 10.56 29.25
CA ASP A 125 8.10 9.36 28.44
C ASP A 125 8.92 9.67 27.16
N ALA A 126 8.59 10.76 26.46
CA ALA A 126 9.35 11.20 25.29
C ALA A 126 10.85 11.45 25.61
N ARG A 127 11.15 12.09 26.75
CA ARG A 127 12.53 12.28 27.24
C ARG A 127 13.21 10.96 27.57
N SER A 128 12.50 10.03 28.22
CA SER A 128 13.01 8.70 28.54
C SER A 128 13.37 7.90 27.27
N VAL A 129 12.47 7.91 26.28
CA VAL A 129 12.68 7.26 24.98
C VAL A 129 13.85 7.87 24.23
N PHE A 130 13.92 9.20 24.18
CA PHE A 130 15.05 9.92 23.57
C PHE A 130 16.38 9.60 24.27
N ALA A 131 16.40 9.50 25.60
CA ALA A 131 17.61 9.11 26.33
C ALA A 131 18.11 7.72 25.94
N GLY A 132 17.19 6.79 25.61
CA GLY A 132 17.53 5.49 25.03
C GLY A 132 18.19 5.61 23.65
N ILE A 133 17.60 6.42 22.76
CA ILE A 133 18.14 6.70 21.43
C ILE A 133 19.54 7.33 21.53
N HIS A 134 19.70 8.33 22.40
CA HIS A 134 20.98 8.99 22.65
C HIS A 134 22.05 8.01 23.11
N LYS A 135 21.74 7.17 24.11
CA LYS A 135 22.67 6.11 24.58
C LYS A 135 23.05 5.16 23.45
N GLN A 136 22.08 4.69 22.68
CA GLN A 136 22.32 3.77 21.56
C GLN A 136 23.24 4.42 20.52
N ARG A 137 22.97 5.68 20.16
CA ARG A 137 23.74 6.43 19.16
C ARG A 137 25.21 6.64 19.54
N HIS A 138 25.54 6.55 20.82
CA HIS A 138 26.90 6.70 21.36
C HIS A 138 27.60 5.37 21.67
N THR A 139 26.97 4.23 21.34
CA THR A 139 27.65 2.93 21.43
C THR A 139 28.66 2.78 20.28
N PRO A 140 29.79 2.08 20.49
CA PRO A 140 30.76 1.84 19.42
C PRO A 140 30.11 1.12 18.23
N GLY A 141 30.24 1.70 17.03
CA GLY A 141 29.67 1.13 15.80
C GLY A 141 28.19 1.44 15.56
N ALA A 142 27.58 2.34 16.34
CA ALA A 142 26.20 2.77 16.12
C ALA A 142 26.01 3.43 14.75
N GLU A 143 24.94 3.04 14.06
CA GLU A 143 24.49 3.69 12.83
C GLU A 143 23.82 5.04 13.12
N ASN A 144 23.74 5.89 12.08
CA ASN A 144 23.01 7.16 12.16
C ASN A 144 21.53 6.91 12.45
N PHE A 145 20.92 7.79 13.25
CA PHE A 145 19.49 7.78 13.44
C PHE A 145 18.78 8.25 12.16
N LYS A 146 18.08 7.34 11.48
CA LYS A 146 17.43 7.62 10.19
C LYS A 146 15.90 7.63 10.25
N ARG A 147 15.30 7.04 11.29
CA ARG A 147 13.86 6.79 11.32
C ARG A 147 13.27 6.91 12.72
N LEU A 148 12.33 7.83 12.89
CA LEU A 148 11.54 7.99 14.12
C LEU A 148 10.42 6.94 14.22
N ASP A 149 10.64 5.85 14.96
CA ASP A 149 9.68 4.76 15.13
C ASP A 149 9.59 4.28 16.59
N HIS A 150 9.35 5.22 17.51
CA HIS A 150 9.38 5.01 18.94
C HIS A 150 8.11 5.57 19.60
N ALA A 151 7.32 4.68 20.22
CA ALA A 151 6.17 5.07 21.04
C ALA A 151 6.57 6.08 22.11
N GLY A 152 5.68 7.02 22.41
CA GLY A 152 5.94 8.16 23.28
C GLY A 152 6.55 9.33 22.52
N LEU A 153 7.68 9.11 21.83
CA LEU A 153 8.37 10.16 21.10
C LEU A 153 7.67 10.56 19.78
N ASN A 154 7.13 9.59 19.03
CA ASN A 154 6.34 9.86 17.82
C ASN A 154 5.10 10.71 18.13
N GLU A 155 4.33 10.30 19.14
CA GLU A 155 3.14 11.01 19.60
C GLU A 155 3.49 12.42 20.08
N TYR A 156 4.58 12.55 20.85
CA TYR A 156 5.07 13.83 21.32
C TYR A 156 5.42 14.79 20.16
N VAL A 157 6.11 14.31 19.11
CA VAL A 157 6.40 15.11 17.91
C VAL A 157 5.11 15.59 17.22
N VAL A 158 4.12 14.71 17.09
CA VAL A 158 2.82 15.08 16.50
C VAL A 158 2.10 16.11 17.38
N HIS A 159 2.15 15.97 18.70
CA HIS A 159 1.59 16.96 19.63
C HIS A 159 2.27 18.33 19.49
N GLN A 160 3.60 18.38 19.39
CA GLN A 160 4.33 19.64 19.17
C GLN A 160 3.91 20.33 17.86
N LEU A 161 3.72 19.55 16.79
CA LEU A 161 3.19 20.05 15.52
C LEU A 161 1.78 20.63 15.67
N CYS A 162 0.86 19.86 16.25
CA CYS A 162 -0.53 20.27 16.43
C CYS A 162 -0.64 21.51 17.31
N GLN A 163 0.10 21.53 18.42
CA GLN A 163 0.13 22.66 19.35
C GLN A 163 0.67 23.92 18.68
N THR A 164 1.82 23.82 18.00
CA THR A 164 2.43 24.97 17.30
C THR A 164 1.51 25.56 16.24
N ILE A 165 0.84 24.72 15.44
CA ILE A 165 -0.14 25.19 14.45
C ILE A 165 -1.34 25.85 15.12
N THR A 166 -1.81 25.30 16.24
CA THR A 166 -2.96 25.84 16.99
C THR A 166 -2.65 27.21 17.58
N GLU A 167 -1.49 27.37 18.21
CA GLU A 167 -1.06 28.57 18.93
C GLU A 167 -0.59 29.70 18.02
N ASP A 168 -0.27 29.39 16.77
CA ASP A 168 0.13 30.39 15.80
C ASP A 168 -0.97 31.48 15.63
N ASN A 169 -0.62 32.70 15.21
CA ASN A 169 -1.59 33.80 15.11
C ASN A 169 -1.98 34.13 13.66
N HIS A 170 -1.51 33.37 12.68
CA HIS A 170 -1.92 33.59 11.30
C HIS A 170 -3.38 33.19 11.07
N ASN A 171 -4.08 34.01 10.28
CA ASN A 171 -5.48 33.78 9.89
C ASN A 171 -5.68 32.46 9.12
N TRP A 172 -4.61 31.89 8.55
CA TRP A 172 -4.66 30.66 7.77
C TRP A 172 -3.69 29.65 8.35
N LYS A 173 -4.24 28.54 8.84
CA LYS A 173 -3.46 27.42 9.38
C LYS A 173 -3.13 26.43 8.27
N LYS A 174 -1.87 26.01 8.20
CA LYS A 174 -1.47 24.94 7.28
C LYS A 174 -2.08 23.62 7.78
N PRO A 175 -2.71 22.83 6.89
CA PRO A 175 -3.29 21.56 7.24
C PRO A 175 -2.20 20.55 7.62
N ILE A 176 -2.57 19.61 8.50
CA ILE A 176 -1.81 18.38 8.72
C ILE A 176 -2.57 17.27 7.99
N GLN A 177 -1.88 16.45 7.21
CA GLN A 177 -2.41 15.21 6.67
C GLN A 177 -1.88 14.08 7.55
N PHE A 178 -2.75 13.17 7.97
CA PHE A 178 -2.30 11.89 8.52
C PHE A 178 -2.37 10.84 7.41
N HIS A 179 -1.57 9.80 7.50
CA HIS A 179 -1.81 8.62 6.68
C HIS A 179 -2.74 7.65 7.42
N THR A 180 -3.66 7.00 6.71
CA THR A 180 -4.58 6.03 7.29
C THR A 180 -4.89 4.89 6.34
N GLY A 181 -5.21 3.73 6.90
CA GLY A 181 -5.57 2.55 6.14
C GLY A 181 -4.40 1.89 5.42
N LEU A 182 -4.54 1.72 4.10
CA LEU A 182 -3.62 0.93 3.27
C LEU A 182 -2.20 1.50 3.34
N GLY A 183 -1.20 0.64 3.40
CA GLY A 183 0.20 1.04 3.38
C GLY A 183 1.09 -0.17 3.14
N ASP A 184 2.38 -0.04 3.46
CA ASP A 184 3.35 -1.12 3.30
C ASP A 184 3.04 -2.33 4.19
N ASN A 185 3.77 -3.42 3.96
CA ASN A 185 3.63 -4.67 4.71
C ASN A 185 3.96 -4.55 6.22
N GLY A 186 4.35 -3.37 6.71
CA GLY A 186 4.70 -3.09 8.10
C GLY A 186 3.54 -2.62 8.97
N ILE A 187 2.40 -2.21 8.40
CA ILE A 187 1.26 -1.70 9.18
C ILE A 187 0.31 -2.82 9.62
N PRO A 188 0.02 -2.93 10.93
CA PRO A 188 -1.19 -3.59 11.38
C PRO A 188 -2.38 -2.72 10.98
N LEU A 189 -3.21 -3.16 10.02
CA LEU A 189 -4.41 -2.43 9.58
C LEU A 189 -5.29 -2.01 10.77
N THR A 190 -5.31 -2.81 11.83
CA THR A 190 -6.01 -2.57 13.10
C THR A 190 -5.56 -1.29 13.82
N LYS A 191 -4.35 -0.79 13.58
CA LYS A 191 -3.81 0.46 14.16
C LYS A 191 -3.89 1.66 13.21
N SER A 192 -4.36 1.44 11.98
CA SER A 192 -4.40 2.42 10.90
C SER A 192 -5.78 3.04 10.66
N SER A 193 -6.78 2.67 11.48
CA SER A 193 -8.10 3.29 11.42
C SER A 193 -8.08 4.72 11.97
N ALA A 194 -8.69 5.64 11.22
CA ALA A 194 -8.89 7.02 11.66
C ALA A 194 -9.76 7.12 12.92
N SER A 195 -10.57 6.09 13.26
CA SER A 195 -11.39 6.10 14.48
C SER A 195 -10.56 6.12 15.77
N HIS A 196 -9.28 5.74 15.71
CA HIS A 196 -8.34 5.84 16.84
C HIS A 196 -7.91 7.29 17.14
N MET A 197 -8.07 8.22 16.20
CA MET A 197 -7.60 9.59 16.34
C MET A 197 -8.54 10.50 17.17
N GLN A 198 -9.61 9.94 17.74
CA GLN A 198 -10.60 10.72 18.49
C GLN A 198 -9.97 11.58 19.60
N GLU A 199 -9.00 11.03 20.32
CA GLU A 199 -8.38 11.74 21.45
C GLU A 199 -7.54 12.93 21.00
N ILE A 200 -6.71 12.77 19.98
CA ILE A 200 -5.93 13.89 19.45
C ILE A 200 -6.85 14.95 18.79
N ILE A 201 -7.91 14.53 18.09
CA ILE A 201 -8.91 15.46 17.50
C ILE A 201 -9.60 16.28 18.60
N ARG A 202 -9.95 15.65 19.73
CA ARG A 202 -10.52 16.33 20.90
C ARG A 202 -9.53 17.29 21.56
N ALA A 203 -8.23 17.01 21.49
CA ALA A 203 -7.20 17.86 22.04
C ALA A 203 -6.99 19.13 21.19
N TYR A 204 -7.11 19.02 19.86
CA TYR A 204 -6.90 20.14 18.94
C TYR A 204 -8.05 20.32 17.94
N PRO A 205 -9.25 20.74 18.41
CA PRO A 205 -10.44 20.82 17.58
C PRO A 205 -10.33 21.83 16.43
N GLY A 206 -9.39 22.79 16.48
CA GLY A 206 -9.22 23.89 15.52
C GLY A 206 -8.14 23.72 14.44
N SER A 207 -7.22 22.76 14.60
CA SER A 207 -5.99 22.67 13.78
C SER A 207 -5.79 21.31 13.11
N LEU A 208 -6.49 20.27 13.58
CA LEU A 208 -6.43 18.95 12.99
C LEU A 208 -7.39 18.84 11.82
N ARG A 209 -6.82 18.62 10.64
CA ARG A 209 -7.51 17.96 9.53
C ARG A 209 -7.12 16.47 9.57
N PRO A 210 -8.03 15.53 9.90
CA PRO A 210 -7.87 14.12 9.58
C PRO A 210 -7.94 13.95 8.03
N PRO A 211 -7.70 12.77 7.47
CA PRO A 211 -6.65 12.56 6.47
C PRO A 211 -7.10 12.34 5.03
N ALA A 212 -6.12 12.51 4.14
CA ALA A 212 -6.02 11.87 2.84
C ALA A 212 -5.62 10.40 3.00
N GLY A 213 -6.48 9.44 2.62
CA GLY A 213 -6.23 7.99 2.77
C GLY A 213 -7.38 7.25 3.44
N ARG A 214 -7.58 5.97 3.09
CA ARG A 214 -8.77 5.18 3.45
C ARG A 214 -9.10 5.23 4.94
N LEU A 215 -10.38 5.38 5.24
CA LEU A 215 -11.03 4.75 6.39
C LEU A 215 -11.18 3.25 6.07
N PRO A 216 -10.46 2.32 6.72
CA PRO A 216 -11.00 0.99 6.90
C PRO A 216 -12.08 1.08 7.98
N LEU A 217 -13.31 0.73 7.63
CA LEU A 217 -14.28 0.14 8.55
C LEU A 217 -14.42 0.83 9.91
N ASP A 218 -14.95 2.05 9.94
CA ASP A 218 -15.77 2.43 11.08
C ASP A 218 -16.87 3.38 10.62
N LYS A 219 -18.11 2.93 10.78
CA LYS A 219 -19.31 3.71 10.48
C LYS A 219 -19.30 4.98 11.34
N GLY A 220 -18.93 6.10 10.73
CA GLY A 220 -19.38 7.43 11.16
C GLY A 220 -18.51 8.22 12.14
N ALA A 221 -17.24 7.90 12.37
CA ALA A 221 -16.55 8.48 13.52
C ALA A 221 -16.01 9.92 13.37
N VAL A 222 -15.92 10.56 12.19
CA VAL A 222 -15.20 11.85 12.13
C VAL A 222 -15.82 12.98 11.29
N PRO A 223 -16.36 12.79 10.07
CA PRO A 223 -16.75 13.97 9.25
C PRO A 223 -18.00 14.70 9.77
N GLY A 224 -18.92 13.99 10.43
CA GLY A 224 -20.22 14.56 10.84
C GLY A 224 -20.20 15.39 12.13
N GLY A 225 -19.16 15.25 12.97
CA GLY A 225 -19.10 15.86 14.31
C GLY A 225 -18.02 16.93 14.50
N HIS A 226 -17.08 17.06 13.55
CA HIS A 226 -15.94 17.96 13.67
C HIS A 226 -15.83 18.86 12.44
N ALA A 227 -16.03 20.17 12.62
CA ALA A 227 -16.06 21.17 11.54
C ALA A 227 -14.78 21.23 10.68
N ASN A 228 -13.67 20.69 11.20
CA ASN A 228 -12.34 20.87 10.64
C ASN A 228 -11.74 19.55 10.12
N ALA A 229 -12.56 18.50 10.03
CA ALA A 229 -12.12 17.19 9.58
C ALA A 229 -12.51 16.86 8.14
N TYR A 230 -11.54 16.38 7.35
CA TYR A 230 -11.73 16.04 5.94
C TYR A 230 -11.28 14.59 5.69
N ALA A 231 -11.71 14.01 4.59
CA ALA A 231 -11.29 12.67 4.18
C ALA A 231 -11.05 12.67 2.68
N ASP A 232 -9.98 12.02 2.21
CA ASP A 232 -9.84 11.67 0.80
C ASP A 232 -9.53 10.19 0.58
N ILE A 233 -9.65 9.80 -0.69
CA ILE A 233 -9.47 8.44 -1.19
C ILE A 233 -8.40 8.41 -2.28
N GLY A 234 -7.50 9.40 -2.31
CA GLY A 234 -6.54 9.62 -3.41
C GLY A 234 -5.62 8.43 -3.66
N GLU A 235 -5.20 7.75 -2.60
CA GLU A 235 -4.38 6.54 -2.70
C GLU A 235 -5.13 5.37 -3.35
N MET A 236 -6.47 5.30 -3.29
CA MET A 236 -7.23 4.17 -3.83
C MET A 236 -7.33 4.17 -5.36
N TYR A 237 -7.47 5.36 -5.99
CA TYR A 237 -7.79 5.46 -7.41
C TYR A 237 -6.77 4.80 -8.35
N PRO A 238 -5.45 4.92 -8.14
CA PRO A 238 -4.46 4.23 -8.97
C PRO A 238 -4.58 2.70 -8.94
N PHE A 239 -5.17 2.14 -7.88
CA PHE A 239 -5.26 0.69 -7.66
C PHE A 239 -6.61 0.08 -8.02
N LEU A 240 -7.52 0.87 -8.60
CA LEU A 240 -8.84 0.38 -9.03
C LEU A 240 -9.02 0.49 -10.54
N SER A 241 -9.72 -0.50 -11.10
CA SER A 241 -10.28 -0.39 -12.45
C SER A 241 -11.23 0.80 -12.53
N ARG A 242 -11.51 1.29 -13.74
CA ARG A 242 -12.47 2.39 -13.98
C ARG A 242 -13.80 2.17 -13.25
N ASP A 243 -14.39 0.99 -13.39
CA ASP A 243 -15.65 0.63 -12.73
C ASP A 243 -15.52 0.65 -11.20
N GLY A 244 -14.34 0.27 -10.68
CA GLY A 244 -14.02 0.41 -9.26
C GLY A 244 -13.98 1.88 -8.84
N GLN A 245 -13.29 2.74 -9.59
CA GLN A 245 -13.17 4.17 -9.32
C GLN A 245 -14.54 4.89 -9.32
N GLU A 246 -15.44 4.50 -10.22
CA GLU A 246 -16.80 5.07 -10.34
C GLU A 246 -17.74 4.62 -9.20
N GLY A 247 -17.46 3.48 -8.56
CA GLY A 247 -18.31 2.90 -7.52
C GLY A 247 -17.88 3.20 -6.07
N VAL A 248 -16.70 3.78 -5.84
CA VAL A 248 -16.22 4.10 -4.49
C VAL A 248 -17.00 5.27 -3.90
N THR A 249 -17.42 5.13 -2.65
CA THR A 249 -18.05 6.22 -1.88
C THR A 249 -17.26 6.50 -0.60
N PRO A 250 -17.35 7.72 -0.02
CA PRO A 250 -16.65 8.09 1.21
C PRO A 250 -17.14 7.37 2.49
N ALA A 251 -18.20 6.56 2.41
CA ALA A 251 -18.83 5.92 3.56
C ALA A 251 -19.34 4.51 3.22
N GLY A 252 -18.89 3.50 3.97
CA GLY A 252 -19.35 2.11 3.83
C GLY A 252 -18.49 1.12 4.62
N GLU A 253 -19.10 0.03 5.06
CA GLU A 253 -18.44 -1.16 5.63
C GLU A 253 -18.79 -2.34 4.74
N HIS A 254 -17.78 -3.13 4.36
CA HIS A 254 -17.98 -4.41 3.70
C HIS A 254 -17.67 -5.50 4.72
N ASP A 255 -18.71 -6.22 5.16
CA ASP A 255 -18.59 -7.42 5.99
C ASP A 255 -18.81 -8.65 5.12
N PRO A 256 -17.79 -9.11 4.38
CA PRO A 256 -17.94 -10.20 3.47
C PRO A 256 -18.12 -11.52 4.24
N GLN A 257 -19.13 -12.29 3.86
CA GLN A 257 -19.29 -13.66 4.35
C GLN A 257 -18.54 -14.65 3.46
N PRO A 258 -18.02 -15.76 4.02
CA PRO A 258 -17.52 -16.88 3.24
C PRO A 258 -18.64 -17.46 2.38
N ASP A 259 -18.34 -17.70 1.11
CA ASP A 259 -19.25 -18.42 0.23
C ASP A 259 -19.02 -19.93 0.42
N PHE A 260 -19.85 -20.57 1.24
CA PHE A 260 -19.67 -21.99 1.60
C PHE A 260 -19.82 -22.96 0.41
N ASP A 261 -20.54 -22.56 -0.66
CA ASP A 261 -20.72 -23.36 -1.89
C ASP A 261 -19.40 -23.61 -2.66
N THR A 262 -18.37 -22.92 -2.23
CA THR A 262 -17.11 -22.77 -2.93
C THR A 262 -15.97 -23.47 -2.22
N LEU A 263 -16.27 -24.02 -1.03
CA LEU A 263 -15.32 -24.80 -0.27
C LEU A 263 -14.77 -25.94 -1.12
N ARG A 264 -13.45 -26.04 -1.11
CA ARG A 264 -12.66 -27.13 -1.67
C ARG A 264 -11.74 -27.62 -0.58
N LEU A 265 -11.46 -28.92 -0.56
CA LEU A 265 -10.44 -29.46 0.32
C LEU A 265 -9.10 -28.81 -0.05
N GLY A 266 -8.42 -28.26 0.95
CA GLY A 266 -7.11 -27.66 0.78
C GLY A 266 -6.03 -28.73 0.57
N PRO A 267 -4.82 -28.32 0.18
CA PRO A 267 -3.72 -29.25 -0.10
C PRO A 267 -3.18 -29.97 1.15
N LYS A 268 -3.61 -29.57 2.35
CA LYS A 268 -3.22 -30.17 3.63
C LYS A 268 -4.43 -30.77 4.35
N LYS A 269 -4.24 -31.90 5.03
CA LYS A 269 -5.26 -32.53 5.88
C LYS A 269 -5.76 -31.52 6.93
N GLY A 270 -7.08 -31.35 7.01
CA GLY A 270 -7.73 -30.41 7.94
C GLY A 270 -7.90 -28.99 7.41
N TYR A 271 -7.48 -28.69 6.17
CA TYR A 271 -7.66 -27.38 5.56
C TYR A 271 -8.76 -27.41 4.50
N VAL A 272 -9.51 -26.32 4.40
CA VAL A 272 -10.44 -26.04 3.30
C VAL A 272 -10.13 -24.66 2.73
N SER A 273 -10.19 -24.55 1.41
CA SER A 273 -10.09 -23.28 0.68
C SER A 273 -11.50 -22.88 0.26
N GLY A 274 -11.92 -21.68 0.64
CA GLY A 274 -13.21 -21.12 0.28
C GLY A 274 -13.05 -19.73 -0.29
N ARG A 275 -14.00 -19.34 -1.13
CA ARG A 275 -14.19 -17.96 -1.55
C ARG A 275 -14.76 -17.16 -0.38
N VAL A 276 -14.33 -15.91 -0.26
CA VAL A 276 -14.99 -14.89 0.57
C VAL A 276 -15.82 -14.01 -0.39
N PHE A 277 -16.70 -13.11 0.07
CA PHE A 277 -17.41 -12.06 -0.71
C PHE A 277 -18.90 -12.31 -1.06
N LYS A 278 -19.74 -12.67 -0.09
CA LYS A 278 -21.18 -12.33 -0.10
C LYS A 278 -21.46 -11.16 0.86
N GLU A 279 -22.40 -10.30 0.54
CA GLU A 279 -22.94 -9.28 1.45
C GLU A 279 -23.62 -9.94 2.66
N LYS A 280 -23.97 -9.17 3.70
CA LYS A 280 -24.65 -9.70 4.91
C LYS A 280 -25.96 -10.43 4.62
N ASP A 281 -26.67 -9.99 3.59
CA ASP A 281 -27.93 -10.58 3.13
C ASP A 281 -27.71 -11.78 2.18
N GLY A 282 -26.46 -12.19 1.96
CA GLY A 282 -26.07 -13.27 1.06
C GLY A 282 -25.97 -12.88 -0.41
N SER A 283 -26.25 -11.62 -0.77
CA SER A 283 -26.17 -11.14 -2.14
C SER A 283 -24.71 -11.01 -2.63
N PRO A 284 -24.45 -11.04 -3.95
CA PRO A 284 -23.09 -10.88 -4.48
C PRO A 284 -22.54 -9.47 -4.23
N VAL A 285 -21.34 -9.38 -3.66
CA VAL A 285 -20.65 -8.09 -3.44
C VAL A 285 -20.37 -7.41 -4.77
N ALA A 286 -20.80 -6.15 -4.93
CA ALA A 286 -20.72 -5.43 -6.21
C ALA A 286 -19.28 -5.25 -6.71
N PHE A 287 -18.33 -5.01 -5.79
CA PHE A 287 -16.91 -4.80 -6.08
C PHE A 287 -16.10 -6.09 -6.20
N CYS A 288 -16.71 -7.25 -5.96
CA CYS A 288 -16.03 -8.51 -6.19
C CYS A 288 -15.75 -8.66 -7.70
N ALA A 289 -14.48 -8.83 -8.09
CA ALA A 289 -14.07 -9.03 -9.48
C ALA A 289 -14.86 -10.16 -10.17
N ARG A 290 -15.27 -11.19 -9.42
CA ARG A 290 -16.11 -12.28 -9.91
C ARG A 290 -17.57 -11.83 -10.16
N THR A 291 -18.16 -11.07 -9.25
CA THR A 291 -19.51 -10.51 -9.44
C THR A 291 -19.52 -9.61 -10.66
N ALA A 292 -18.51 -8.76 -10.80
CA ALA A 292 -18.32 -7.90 -11.99
C ALA A 292 -18.21 -8.76 -13.25
N LEU A 293 -17.38 -9.81 -13.25
CA LEU A 293 -17.24 -10.73 -14.37
C LEU A 293 -18.55 -11.43 -14.73
N ILE A 294 -19.29 -11.96 -13.75
CA ILE A 294 -20.58 -12.62 -13.99
C ILE A 294 -21.57 -11.64 -14.62
N LYS A 295 -21.70 -10.43 -14.07
CA LYS A 295 -22.57 -9.38 -14.61
C LYS A 295 -22.19 -9.03 -16.04
N ALA A 296 -20.89 -8.88 -16.33
CA ALA A 296 -20.39 -8.59 -17.67
C ALA A 296 -20.69 -9.73 -18.66
N LEU A 297 -20.50 -10.99 -18.25
CA LEU A 297 -20.81 -12.16 -19.07
C LEU A 297 -22.31 -12.28 -19.36
N ASP A 298 -23.16 -12.04 -18.36
CA ASP A 298 -24.62 -12.07 -18.53
C ASP A 298 -25.11 -10.95 -19.46
N ALA A 299 -24.55 -9.75 -19.33
CA ALA A 299 -24.85 -8.63 -20.23
C ALA A 299 -24.42 -8.94 -21.67
N ALA A 300 -23.22 -9.45 -21.87
CA ALA A 300 -22.73 -9.84 -23.19
C ALA A 300 -23.54 -10.97 -23.83
N LYS A 301 -23.94 -11.97 -23.04
CA LYS A 301 -24.80 -13.05 -23.52
C LYS A 301 -26.13 -12.52 -24.07
N LYS A 302 -26.73 -11.52 -23.42
CA LYS A 302 -27.96 -10.88 -23.90
C LYS A 302 -27.75 -10.15 -25.23
N LEU A 303 -26.53 -9.70 -25.51
CA LEU A 303 -26.12 -9.05 -26.76
C LEU A 303 -25.55 -10.04 -27.80
N GLY A 304 -25.57 -11.36 -27.53
CA GLY A 304 -24.98 -12.36 -28.42
C GLY A 304 -23.45 -12.34 -28.48
N LEU A 305 -22.80 -11.65 -27.53
CA LEU A 305 -21.35 -11.54 -27.45
C LEU A 305 -20.76 -12.72 -26.65
N THR A 306 -19.56 -13.14 -27.04
CA THR A 306 -18.76 -14.14 -26.32
C THR A 306 -17.39 -13.56 -26.03
N PHE A 307 -16.84 -13.85 -24.86
CA PHE A 307 -15.53 -13.38 -24.45
C PHE A 307 -14.56 -14.54 -24.28
N THR A 308 -13.30 -14.29 -24.66
CA THR A 308 -12.17 -15.10 -24.21
C THR A 308 -11.70 -14.51 -22.89
N LEU A 309 -11.59 -15.33 -21.85
CA LEU A 309 -11.21 -14.89 -20.51
C LEU A 309 -9.83 -15.46 -20.15
N GLY A 310 -9.03 -14.65 -19.47
CA GLY A 310 -7.87 -15.08 -18.72
C GLY A 310 -8.05 -14.81 -17.23
N PHE A 311 -7.21 -15.43 -16.42
CA PHE A 311 -7.13 -15.17 -14.99
C PHE A 311 -5.68 -14.98 -14.60
N GLU A 312 -5.45 -14.11 -13.64
CA GLU A 312 -4.14 -13.92 -13.02
C GLU A 312 -4.06 -14.79 -11.77
N ILE A 313 -2.93 -15.49 -11.60
CA ILE A 313 -2.59 -16.25 -10.39
C ILE A 313 -1.41 -15.55 -9.74
N GLU A 314 -1.63 -15.02 -8.55
CA GLU A 314 -0.57 -14.49 -7.71
C GLU A 314 -0.06 -15.54 -6.73
N PHE A 315 1.25 -15.58 -6.54
CA PHE A 315 1.90 -16.37 -5.49
C PHE A 315 3.09 -15.61 -4.92
N VAL A 316 3.51 -16.02 -3.73
CA VAL A 316 4.68 -15.46 -3.04
C VAL A 316 5.74 -16.54 -2.95
N LEU A 317 6.95 -16.23 -3.41
CA LEU A 317 8.11 -17.09 -3.22
C LEU A 317 8.67 -16.90 -1.81
N MET A 318 9.14 -17.96 -1.16
CA MET A 318 9.77 -17.86 0.16
C MET A 318 10.92 -18.86 0.23
N LYS A 319 11.99 -18.47 0.92
CA LYS A 319 13.10 -19.36 1.23
C LYS A 319 12.70 -20.23 2.42
N ARG A 320 13.06 -21.52 2.39
CA ARG A 320 12.91 -22.39 3.55
C ARG A 320 14.18 -22.31 4.40
N GLY A 321 14.06 -21.86 5.63
CA GLY A 321 15.15 -21.82 6.60
C GLY A 321 15.49 -23.20 7.17
N GLU A 322 16.59 -23.28 7.92
CA GLU A 322 17.19 -24.55 8.38
C GLU A 322 16.28 -25.35 9.31
N LYS A 323 15.42 -24.68 10.09
CA LYS A 323 14.46 -25.35 10.99
C LYS A 323 13.07 -25.52 10.36
N GLY A 324 12.95 -25.23 9.07
CA GLY A 324 11.72 -25.40 8.29
C GLY A 324 10.79 -24.20 8.26
N GLU A 325 11.20 -23.07 8.85
CA GLU A 325 10.59 -21.74 8.73
C GLU A 325 10.60 -21.22 7.29
N PHE A 326 9.72 -20.27 7.01
CA PHE A 326 9.70 -19.54 5.74
C PHE A 326 10.26 -18.14 5.95
N GLU A 327 11.28 -17.81 5.18
CA GLU A 327 11.98 -16.53 5.20
C GLU A 327 11.72 -15.78 3.88
N PRO A 328 11.67 -14.43 3.90
CA PRO A 328 11.64 -13.64 2.68
C PRO A 328 12.84 -13.91 1.78
N LEU A 329 12.71 -13.57 0.49
CA LEU A 329 13.85 -13.54 -0.42
C LEU A 329 14.69 -12.28 -0.17
N ASP A 330 16.01 -12.40 -0.31
CA ASP A 330 16.94 -11.27 -0.19
C ASP A 330 16.93 -10.46 -1.51
N ASN A 331 15.96 -9.56 -1.68
CA ASN A 331 15.80 -8.74 -2.89
C ASN A 331 15.47 -7.27 -2.56
N ASP A 332 15.90 -6.34 -3.42
CA ASP A 332 15.66 -4.89 -3.33
C ASP A 332 14.67 -4.34 -4.39
N GLY A 333 14.18 -5.20 -5.29
CA GLY A 333 13.30 -4.92 -6.41
C GLY A 333 11.80 -5.11 -6.13
N HIS A 334 11.33 -4.78 -4.92
CA HIS A 334 9.93 -4.95 -4.53
C HIS A 334 9.02 -3.82 -5.06
N ALA A 335 8.84 -3.75 -6.38
CA ALA A 335 7.87 -2.85 -7.01
C ALA A 335 7.19 -3.54 -8.20
N TRP A 336 5.92 -3.16 -8.45
CA TRP A 336 5.14 -3.69 -9.57
C TRP A 336 5.91 -3.53 -10.89
N SER A 337 6.02 -4.62 -11.67
CA SER A 337 6.74 -4.64 -12.96
C SER A 337 8.24 -4.33 -12.90
N ALA A 338 8.87 -4.36 -11.72
CA ALA A 338 10.31 -4.23 -11.61
C ALA A 338 11.00 -5.51 -12.14
N GLY A 339 11.40 -5.51 -13.42
CA GLY A 339 12.03 -6.67 -14.07
C GLY A 339 13.18 -7.30 -13.27
N ARG A 340 13.91 -6.49 -12.48
CA ARG A 340 14.97 -6.95 -11.56
C ARG A 340 14.52 -8.00 -10.54
N ALA A 341 13.24 -8.03 -10.17
CA ALA A 341 12.70 -9.08 -9.29
C ALA A 341 12.69 -10.46 -9.95
N MET A 342 12.67 -10.53 -11.28
CA MET A 342 12.74 -11.79 -12.04
C MET A 342 14.17 -12.31 -12.21
N ASP A 343 15.18 -11.46 -11.99
CA ASP A 343 16.60 -11.84 -12.03
C ASP A 343 17.04 -12.63 -10.79
N HIS A 344 16.21 -12.66 -9.74
CA HIS A 344 16.50 -13.41 -8.53
C HIS A 344 16.46 -14.93 -8.80
N GLU A 345 17.48 -15.68 -8.36
CA GLU A 345 17.63 -17.12 -8.64
C GLU A 345 16.37 -17.95 -8.31
N ALA A 346 15.70 -17.63 -7.20
CA ALA A 346 14.44 -18.26 -6.82
C ALA A 346 13.30 -18.03 -7.85
N ALA A 347 13.22 -16.84 -8.44
CA ALA A 347 12.24 -16.53 -9.49
C ALA A 347 12.55 -17.35 -10.74
N THR A 348 13.80 -17.34 -11.22
CA THR A 348 14.23 -18.16 -12.37
C THR A 348 13.97 -19.64 -12.13
N THR A 349 14.32 -20.16 -10.95
CA THR A 349 14.23 -21.60 -10.66
C THR A 349 12.79 -22.09 -10.49
N VAL A 350 11.93 -21.31 -9.85
CA VAL A 350 10.55 -21.71 -9.53
C VAL A 350 9.60 -21.31 -10.65
N VAL A 351 9.67 -20.06 -11.11
CA VAL A 351 8.69 -19.52 -12.05
C VAL A 351 8.83 -20.16 -13.42
N GLU A 352 10.04 -20.32 -13.95
CA GLU A 352 10.23 -21.00 -15.25
C GLU A 352 9.72 -22.44 -15.23
N LYS A 353 10.01 -23.18 -14.16
CA LYS A 353 9.51 -24.56 -14.00
C LYS A 353 8.00 -24.60 -13.87
N THR A 354 7.41 -23.65 -13.14
CA THR A 354 5.96 -23.53 -13.00
C THR A 354 5.31 -23.20 -14.34
N VAL A 355 5.84 -22.25 -15.11
CA VAL A 355 5.35 -21.90 -16.46
C VAL A 355 5.39 -23.13 -17.37
N LEU A 356 6.53 -23.84 -17.41
CA LEU A 356 6.66 -25.07 -18.21
C LEU A 356 5.69 -26.17 -17.78
N ALA A 357 5.47 -26.34 -16.47
CA ALA A 357 4.54 -27.33 -15.96
C ALA A 357 3.07 -26.96 -16.27
N LEU A 358 2.74 -25.67 -16.25
CA LEU A 358 1.41 -25.18 -16.59
C LEU A 358 1.12 -25.29 -18.09
N ASP A 359 2.10 -25.08 -18.97
CA ASP A 359 1.93 -25.15 -20.43
C ASP A 359 1.47 -26.54 -20.94
N ALA A 360 1.50 -27.57 -20.07
CA ALA A 360 0.87 -28.88 -20.30
C ALA A 360 -0.68 -28.85 -20.34
N GLY A 361 -1.33 -27.69 -20.17
CA GLY A 361 -2.78 -27.55 -20.28
C GLY A 361 -3.36 -26.17 -19.91
N VAL A 362 -2.54 -25.27 -19.37
CA VAL A 362 -2.85 -23.89 -19.01
C VAL A 362 -1.80 -23.00 -19.68
N TYR A 363 -2.22 -22.28 -20.72
CA TYR A 363 -1.33 -21.35 -21.40
C TYR A 363 -1.06 -20.15 -20.51
N VAL A 364 0.21 -19.80 -20.32
CA VAL A 364 0.67 -18.62 -19.59
C VAL A 364 1.12 -17.59 -20.62
N ASP A 365 0.51 -16.40 -20.61
CA ASP A 365 0.83 -15.30 -21.53
C ASP A 365 1.97 -14.43 -20.98
N MET A 366 1.88 -14.11 -19.69
CA MET A 366 2.71 -13.11 -19.05
C MET A 366 3.03 -13.50 -17.62
N VAL A 367 4.25 -13.20 -17.22
CA VAL A 367 4.73 -13.27 -15.85
C VAL A 367 5.19 -11.89 -15.45
N HIS A 368 4.74 -11.37 -14.32
CA HIS A 368 5.26 -10.12 -13.78
C HIS A 368 5.43 -10.17 -12.26
N PRO A 369 6.42 -9.46 -11.71
CA PRO A 369 6.56 -9.32 -10.28
C PRO A 369 5.51 -8.36 -9.71
N GLU A 370 5.08 -8.67 -8.50
CA GLU A 370 4.14 -7.91 -7.68
C GLU A 370 4.82 -7.48 -6.37
N SER A 371 4.12 -6.66 -5.57
CA SER A 371 4.57 -6.06 -4.33
C SER A 371 4.45 -7.01 -3.14
N ALA A 372 5.51 -7.78 -2.88
CA ALA A 372 5.70 -8.47 -1.61
C ALA A 372 7.17 -8.57 -1.24
N ARG A 373 7.51 -8.41 0.04
CA ARG A 373 8.88 -8.50 0.58
C ARG A 373 9.55 -9.86 0.35
N ALA A 374 8.78 -10.88 -0.04
CA ALA A 374 9.29 -12.20 -0.38
C ALA A 374 9.28 -12.47 -1.90
N GLY A 375 9.00 -11.47 -2.74
CA GLY A 375 8.89 -11.65 -4.19
C GLY A 375 7.57 -12.31 -4.56
N SER A 376 6.51 -11.51 -4.65
CA SER A 376 5.27 -11.98 -5.29
C SER A 376 5.44 -11.96 -6.80
N THR A 377 4.84 -12.94 -7.46
CA THR A 377 4.83 -13.07 -8.91
C THR A 377 3.41 -13.40 -9.34
N GLY A 378 2.91 -12.63 -10.31
CA GLY A 378 1.66 -12.88 -11.03
C GLY A 378 1.92 -13.71 -12.28
N LEU A 379 1.07 -14.70 -12.53
CA LEU A 379 0.97 -15.47 -13.78
C LEU A 379 -0.35 -15.13 -14.46
N TYR A 380 -0.31 -14.55 -15.64
CA TYR A 380 -1.50 -14.36 -16.46
C TYR A 380 -1.75 -15.57 -17.37
N CYS A 381 -2.91 -16.20 -17.22
CA CYS A 381 -3.28 -17.44 -17.91
C CYS A 381 -4.55 -17.25 -18.78
N PRO A 382 -4.45 -16.96 -20.09
CA PRO A 382 -5.62 -16.88 -20.96
C PRO A 382 -6.08 -18.25 -21.46
N LYS A 383 -7.38 -18.38 -21.72
CA LYS A 383 -7.93 -19.60 -22.31
C LYS A 383 -7.53 -19.72 -23.79
N ARG A 384 -6.83 -20.79 -24.15
CA ARG A 384 -6.45 -21.11 -25.55
C ARG A 384 -7.68 -21.13 -26.48
N ARG A 385 -7.63 -20.45 -27.64
CA ARG A 385 -8.60 -20.69 -28.73
C ARG A 385 -8.34 -22.09 -29.33
N PRO A 386 -9.37 -22.93 -29.59
CA PRO A 386 -9.15 -24.20 -30.27
C PRO A 386 -8.64 -23.92 -31.69
N SER A 387 -7.53 -24.53 -32.07
CA SER A 387 -6.91 -24.33 -33.39
C SER A 387 -7.56 -25.12 -34.52
N ARG A 388 -8.67 -25.85 -34.30
CA ARG A 388 -9.48 -26.50 -35.36
C ARG A 388 -10.96 -26.63 -34.97
N PRO A 389 -11.90 -26.66 -35.94
CA PRO A 389 -13.31 -26.94 -35.66
C PRO A 389 -13.45 -28.36 -35.11
N TRP A 390 -14.08 -28.48 -33.95
CA TRP A 390 -14.48 -29.76 -33.39
C TRP A 390 -15.63 -30.32 -34.26
N THR A 391 -15.31 -31.18 -35.22
CA THR A 391 -16.34 -32.04 -35.85
C THR A 391 -16.83 -33.02 -34.80
N ARG A 392 -18.14 -32.97 -34.51
CA ARG A 392 -18.83 -33.94 -33.65
C ARG A 392 -18.54 -35.36 -34.12
N SER A 393 -17.84 -36.15 -33.31
CA SER A 393 -18.07 -37.59 -33.24
C SER A 393 -18.05 -38.03 -31.79
N SER A 394 -19.11 -38.75 -31.43
CA SER A 394 -19.40 -39.35 -30.14
C SER A 394 -18.24 -40.17 -29.57
N THR A 395 -17.90 -39.92 -28.30
CA THR A 395 -17.80 -40.93 -27.23
C THR A 395 -17.59 -40.22 -25.89
N ARG A 396 -18.26 -40.71 -24.85
CA ARG A 396 -18.07 -40.29 -23.46
C ARG A 396 -16.67 -40.71 -23.02
N GLU A 397 -15.80 -39.78 -22.66
CA GLU A 397 -14.63 -40.11 -21.84
C GLU A 397 -14.43 -39.07 -20.74
N THR A 398 -14.49 -39.60 -19.53
CA THR A 398 -14.26 -38.97 -18.23
C THR A 398 -12.77 -38.76 -18.01
N CYS A 399 -12.31 -37.51 -17.87
CA CYS A 399 -10.94 -37.22 -17.43
C CYS A 399 -10.84 -37.30 -15.89
N PHE A 400 -10.66 -38.50 -15.35
CA PHE A 400 -10.01 -38.74 -14.07
C PHE A 400 -9.16 -40.02 -14.18
N PRO A 401 -7.91 -40.05 -13.67
CA PRO A 401 -7.18 -41.31 -13.55
C PRO A 401 -7.87 -42.21 -12.52
N PRO A 402 -7.95 -43.54 -12.75
CA PRO A 402 -8.62 -44.45 -11.84
C PRO A 402 -7.84 -44.59 -10.53
N THR A 403 -8.54 -44.42 -9.41
CA THR A 403 -8.08 -44.76 -8.07
C THR A 403 -7.80 -46.27 -7.99
N PRO A 404 -6.70 -46.73 -7.38
CA PRO A 404 -6.49 -48.16 -7.17
C PRO A 404 -7.49 -48.68 -6.13
N ARG A 405 -8.37 -49.59 -6.53
CA ARG A 405 -9.20 -50.36 -5.60
C ARG A 405 -8.28 -51.24 -4.76
N ARG A 406 -8.19 -50.97 -3.45
CA ARG A 406 -7.72 -51.96 -2.47
C ARG A 406 -8.69 -53.15 -2.51
N ARG A 407 -8.16 -54.34 -2.84
CA ARG A 407 -8.84 -55.60 -2.55
C ARG A 407 -8.89 -55.76 -1.03
N ALA A 408 -10.07 -56.01 -0.52
CA ALA A 408 -10.23 -56.67 0.77
C ALA A 408 -9.77 -58.12 0.62
N THR A 409 -8.86 -58.54 1.48
CA THR A 409 -8.64 -59.94 1.86
C THR A 409 -8.42 -59.94 3.35
N GLU A 410 -9.43 -60.50 4.02
CA GLU A 410 -9.51 -61.13 5.36
C GLU A 410 -8.79 -60.50 6.56
#